data_AF-A0A0G4EI28-F1
#
_entry.id   AF-A0A0G4EI28-F1
#
_cell.length_a   1.000
_cell.length_b   1.000
_cell.length_c   1.000
_cell.angle_alpha   90.00
_cell.angle_beta   90.00
_cell.angle_gamma   90.00
#
_symmetry.space_group_name_H-M   'P 1'
#
loop_
_entity.id
_entity.type
_entity.pdbx_description
1 polymer ?
#
loop_
_entity_poly.entity_id
_entity_poly.type
_entity_poly.pdbx_seq_one_letter_code
_entity_poly.pdbx_strand_id
1 'polypeptide(L)'
;MTIKCGVAVYVSALLAACYVPMAAGKGGVCSIRDDPLPECTSGFVHHTDAGKCVKPFRHQPHYYCAEQGYVVEGNQCVLYQYADGTSFCRDPHTTLSGTMHHRGDLPSRLQVPLRLPADSRRAHRHVCIITQTHPADFSCPFGCDPSGDKCVAKHFAERRHSCPDGFEFKRGIELPPVLGVGPHEETCIRGDHGPVQHRCARGRPHWIDNKPVCCITCGSGHWGGQLCRQ
;
A
#
# COMPACT_ATOMS: atom_id res chain seq x y z
N MET A 1 10.96 15.73 -48.43
CA MET A 1 10.31 14.41 -48.27
C MET A 1 8.85 14.56 -48.66
N THR A 2 8.49 14.03 -49.81
CA THR A 2 7.18 14.18 -50.47
C THR A 2 6.25 13.06 -50.02
N ILE A 3 5.21 13.40 -49.25
CA ILE A 3 4.19 12.45 -48.79
C ILE A 3 3.01 12.51 -49.78
N LYS A 4 2.75 11.39 -50.45
CA LYS A 4 1.69 11.22 -51.44
C LYS A 4 0.34 11.02 -50.73
N CYS A 5 -0.64 11.87 -51.06
CA CYS A 5 -2.04 11.69 -50.68
C CYS A 5 -2.67 10.57 -51.53
N GLY A 6 -2.99 9.44 -50.91
CA GLY A 6 -3.80 8.37 -51.51
C GLY A 6 -5.28 8.61 -51.22
N VAL A 7 -6.06 8.83 -52.27
CA VAL A 7 -7.53 8.92 -52.21
C VAL A 7 -8.09 7.51 -52.17
N ALA A 8 -8.67 7.12 -51.03
CA ALA A 8 -9.40 5.87 -50.88
C ALA A 8 -10.89 6.11 -51.17
N VAL A 9 -11.37 5.55 -52.28
CA VAL A 9 -12.79 5.54 -52.65
C VAL A 9 -13.48 4.40 -51.90
N TYR A 10 -14.27 4.72 -50.89
CA TYR A 10 -15.10 3.74 -50.17
C TYR A 10 -16.44 3.57 -50.87
N VAL A 11 -16.69 2.35 -51.35
CA VAL A 11 -17.96 1.92 -51.95
C VAL A 11 -18.98 1.69 -50.83
N SER A 12 -19.91 2.62 -50.68
CA SER A 12 -21.05 2.50 -49.75
C SER A 12 -22.07 1.49 -50.30
N ALA A 13 -21.94 0.23 -49.92
CA ALA A 13 -22.97 -0.78 -50.13
C ALA A 13 -24.14 -0.52 -49.18
N LEU A 14 -25.25 -0.03 -49.74
CA LEU A 14 -26.55 0.13 -49.12
C LEU A 14 -27.10 -1.24 -48.67
N LEU A 15 -26.83 -1.64 -47.43
CA LEU A 15 -27.59 -2.67 -46.74
C LEU A 15 -28.88 -2.05 -46.20
N ALA A 16 -29.93 -2.11 -47.02
CA ALA A 16 -31.31 -1.90 -46.59
C ALA A 16 -31.70 -3.04 -45.65
N ALA A 17 -31.34 -2.91 -44.37
CA ALA A 17 -31.82 -3.78 -43.32
C ALA A 17 -33.34 -3.56 -43.15
N CYS A 18 -34.10 -4.63 -43.37
CA CYS A 18 -35.53 -4.70 -43.09
C CYS A 18 -35.80 -4.32 -41.63
N TYR A 19 -36.18 -3.06 -41.41
CA TYR A 19 -36.71 -2.59 -40.14
C TYR A 19 -38.08 -3.25 -39.97
N VAL A 20 -38.14 -4.37 -39.24
CA VAL A 20 -39.41 -4.93 -38.78
C VAL A 20 -39.96 -3.94 -37.75
N PRO A 21 -41.08 -3.25 -38.00
CA PRO A 21 -41.67 -2.37 -37.01
C PRO A 21 -42.08 -3.23 -35.82
N MET A 22 -41.38 -3.07 -34.69
CA MET A 22 -41.82 -3.66 -33.44
C MET A 22 -43.20 -3.07 -33.14
N ALA A 23 -44.22 -3.92 -33.21
CA ALA A 23 -45.60 -3.56 -32.95
C ALA A 23 -45.68 -2.89 -31.56
N ALA A 24 -46.02 -1.60 -31.56
CA ALA A 24 -46.35 -0.84 -30.36
C ALA A 24 -47.59 -1.46 -29.72
N GLY A 25 -47.39 -2.44 -28.84
CA GLY A 25 -48.45 -2.99 -28.02
C GLY A 25 -49.12 -1.86 -27.24
N LYS A 26 -50.44 -1.71 -27.40
CA LYS A 26 -51.27 -0.75 -26.66
C LYS A 26 -50.84 -0.76 -25.20
N GLY A 27 -50.36 0.39 -24.71
CA GLY A 27 -49.78 0.56 -23.38
C GLY A 27 -50.72 0.02 -22.31
N GLY A 28 -50.42 -1.18 -21.82
CA GLY A 28 -51.09 -1.76 -20.69
C GLY A 28 -50.84 -0.86 -19.49
N VAL A 29 -51.89 -0.22 -18.99
CA VAL A 29 -51.81 0.64 -17.80
C VAL A 29 -51.38 -0.25 -16.63
N CYS A 30 -50.15 -0.04 -16.18
CA CYS A 30 -49.57 -0.70 -15.03
C CYS A 30 -50.22 -0.16 -13.75
N SER A 31 -51.14 -0.90 -13.14
CA SER A 31 -51.94 -0.44 -12.00
C SER A 31 -51.16 -0.28 -10.70
N ILE A 32 -50.10 -1.07 -10.51
CA ILE A 32 -49.21 -1.02 -9.35
C ILE A 32 -47.78 -1.02 -9.88
N ARG A 33 -47.00 -0.01 -9.46
CA ARG A 33 -45.60 0.20 -9.84
C ARG A 33 -44.72 0.02 -8.61
N ASP A 34 -43.82 -0.94 -8.67
CA ASP A 34 -42.70 -1.05 -7.73
C ASP A 34 -41.39 -0.64 -8.44
N ASP A 35 -40.44 -0.10 -7.68
CA ASP A 35 -39.12 0.24 -8.22
C ASP A 35 -38.30 -1.05 -8.45
N PRO A 36 -37.67 -1.21 -9.64
CA PRO A 36 -36.83 -2.36 -9.90
C PRO A 36 -35.55 -2.30 -9.06
N LEU A 37 -35.13 -3.45 -8.56
CA LEU A 37 -33.84 -3.61 -7.91
C LEU A 37 -32.76 -3.74 -8.99
N PRO A 38 -31.68 -2.95 -8.94
CA PRO A 38 -30.56 -3.11 -9.86
C PRO A 38 -29.84 -4.43 -9.56
N GLU A 39 -29.60 -5.22 -10.59
CA GLU A 39 -28.87 -6.49 -10.53
C GLU A 39 -27.74 -6.42 -11.55
N CYS A 40 -26.52 -6.76 -11.10
CA CYS A 40 -25.36 -6.80 -11.96
C CYS A 40 -25.07 -8.23 -12.41
N THR A 41 -24.57 -8.39 -13.64
CA THR A 41 -24.11 -9.70 -14.12
C THR A 41 -23.00 -10.25 -13.22
N SER A 42 -22.85 -11.57 -13.16
CA SER A 42 -21.85 -12.24 -12.33
C SER A 42 -20.45 -11.60 -12.45
N GLY A 43 -19.87 -11.24 -11.31
CA GLY A 43 -18.56 -10.59 -11.22
C GLY A 43 -18.57 -9.06 -11.33
N PHE A 44 -19.72 -8.44 -11.53
CA PHE A 44 -19.88 -6.98 -11.43
C PHE A 44 -20.53 -6.62 -10.09
N VAL A 45 -20.17 -5.45 -9.58
CA VAL A 45 -20.66 -4.87 -8.33
C VAL A 45 -21.44 -3.60 -8.64
N HIS A 46 -22.59 -3.42 -8.00
CA HIS A 46 -23.41 -2.22 -8.20
C HIS A 46 -22.81 -1.03 -7.45
N HIS A 47 -22.44 0.02 -8.18
CA HIS A 47 -21.97 1.28 -7.62
C HIS A 47 -23.16 2.23 -7.43
N THR A 48 -23.66 2.32 -6.19
CA THR A 48 -24.89 3.04 -5.86
C THR A 48 -24.88 4.51 -6.31
N ASP A 49 -23.77 5.23 -6.08
CA ASP A 49 -23.69 6.66 -6.41
C ASP A 49 -23.70 6.94 -7.92
N ALA A 50 -23.16 6.00 -8.71
CA ALA A 50 -23.07 6.15 -10.16
C ALA A 50 -24.24 5.50 -10.91
N GLY A 51 -25.03 4.65 -10.24
CA GLY A 51 -26.07 3.84 -10.85
C GLY A 51 -25.54 2.88 -11.93
N LYS A 52 -24.31 2.38 -11.77
CA LYS A 52 -23.60 1.56 -12.77
C LYS A 52 -23.08 0.28 -12.15
N CYS A 53 -23.02 -0.78 -12.95
CA CYS A 53 -22.32 -2.01 -12.61
C CYS A 53 -20.84 -1.88 -12.99
N VAL A 54 -19.95 -2.13 -12.04
CA VAL A 54 -18.49 -2.06 -12.24
C VAL A 54 -17.83 -3.37 -11.86
N LYS A 55 -16.90 -3.85 -12.68
CA LYS A 55 -16.03 -4.97 -12.35
C LYS A 55 -14.65 -4.41 -11.99
N PRO A 56 -14.27 -4.39 -10.70
CA PRO A 56 -12.99 -3.87 -10.30
C PRO A 56 -11.87 -4.87 -10.63
N PHE A 57 -10.85 -4.39 -11.34
CA PHE A 57 -9.57 -5.06 -11.47
C PHE A 57 -8.56 -4.35 -10.58
N ARG A 58 -7.89 -5.11 -9.72
CA ARG A 58 -6.88 -4.58 -8.81
C ARG A 58 -5.50 -5.03 -9.24
N HIS A 59 -4.54 -4.14 -9.07
CA HIS A 59 -3.12 -4.44 -9.20
C HIS A 59 -2.37 -3.81 -8.03
N GLN A 60 -1.34 -4.50 -7.54
CA GLN A 60 -0.43 -3.91 -6.58
C GLN A 60 0.34 -2.74 -7.23
N PRO A 61 0.40 -1.55 -6.60
CA PRO A 61 1.21 -0.44 -7.10
C PRO A 61 2.69 -0.78 -7.07
N HIS A 62 3.42 -0.34 -8.08
CA HIS A 62 4.87 -0.43 -8.10
C HIS A 62 5.45 0.83 -7.47
N TYR A 63 6.09 0.66 -6.30
CA TYR A 63 6.70 1.76 -5.53
C TYR A 63 8.16 1.94 -5.90
N TYR A 64 8.58 3.20 -6.02
CA TYR A 64 9.96 3.55 -6.33
C TYR A 64 10.33 4.91 -5.73
N CYS A 65 11.63 5.16 -5.63
CA CYS A 65 12.17 6.43 -5.14
C CYS A 65 12.46 7.36 -6.32
N ALA A 66 12.10 8.64 -6.17
CA ALA A 66 12.35 9.64 -7.21
C ALA A 66 13.86 9.91 -7.37
N GLU A 67 14.59 9.85 -6.26
CA GLU A 67 16.02 10.09 -6.21
C GLU A 67 16.81 8.79 -6.29
N GLN A 68 17.94 8.83 -7.00
CA GLN A 68 18.83 7.67 -7.14
C GLN A 68 19.53 7.35 -5.81
N GLY A 69 19.75 6.06 -5.55
CA GLY A 69 20.44 5.58 -4.34
C GLY A 69 19.53 5.39 -3.12
N TYR A 70 18.29 5.89 -3.15
CA TYR A 70 17.30 5.62 -2.11
C TYR A 70 16.68 4.23 -2.29
N VAL A 71 16.36 3.58 -1.17
CA VAL A 71 15.68 2.28 -1.13
C VAL A 71 14.31 2.44 -0.48
N VAL A 72 13.30 1.74 -1.00
CA VAL A 72 11.95 1.78 -0.44
C VAL A 72 11.90 0.95 0.85
N GLU A 73 11.66 1.60 1.98
CA GLU A 73 11.41 0.96 3.28
C GLU A 73 10.02 1.37 3.79
N GLY A 74 9.06 0.44 3.68
CA GLY A 74 7.66 0.69 4.04
C GLY A 74 7.04 1.81 3.19
N ASN A 75 6.71 2.92 3.84
CA ASN A 75 6.03 4.06 3.20
C ASN A 75 6.98 5.21 2.81
N GLN A 76 8.28 5.04 3.00
CA GLN A 76 9.26 6.08 2.72
C GLN A 76 10.43 5.53 1.91
N CYS A 77 11.10 6.45 1.23
CA CYS A 77 12.39 6.19 0.60
C CYS A 77 13.49 6.59 1.57
N VAL A 78 14.42 5.68 1.84
CA VAL A 78 15.50 5.89 2.81
C VAL A 78 16.84 5.73 2.11
N LEU A 79 17.74 6.69 2.33
CA LEU A 79 19.15 6.61 1.96
C LEU A 79 19.98 6.55 3.23
N TYR A 80 20.84 5.54 3.30
CA TYR A 80 21.75 5.33 4.42
C TYR A 80 23.12 5.92 4.09
N GLN A 81 23.56 6.87 4.91
CA GLN A 81 24.92 7.39 4.89
C GLN A 81 25.67 6.89 6.12
N TYR A 82 26.79 6.21 5.89
CA TYR A 82 27.62 5.67 6.96
C TYR A 82 28.80 6.60 7.20
N ALA A 83 29.09 6.84 8.47
CA ALA A 83 30.28 7.53 8.93
C ALA A 83 31.02 6.68 9.96
N ASP A 84 32.33 6.83 10.00
CA ASP A 84 33.16 6.22 11.03
C ASP A 84 32.97 7.01 12.33
N GLY A 85 32.70 6.30 13.43
CA GLY A 85 32.64 6.93 14.73
C GLY A 85 34.04 7.11 15.31
N THR A 86 34.16 8.07 16.21
CA THR A 86 35.43 8.32 16.90
C THR A 86 35.38 7.64 18.27
N SER A 87 36.26 6.68 18.48
CA SER A 87 36.49 6.09 19.80
C SER A 87 37.31 7.06 20.65
N PHE A 88 36.84 7.39 21.85
CA PHE A 88 37.54 8.30 22.76
C PHE A 88 37.62 7.73 24.17
N CYS A 89 38.62 8.21 24.92
CA CYS A 89 38.78 7.90 26.34
C CYS A 89 38.12 9.00 27.17
N ARG A 90 37.25 8.64 28.12
CA ARG A 90 36.72 9.60 29.10
C ARG A 90 37.72 9.95 30.21
N ASP A 91 38.68 9.06 30.47
CA ASP A 91 39.73 9.25 31.49
C ASP A 91 41.04 9.71 30.81
N PRO A 92 41.58 10.89 31.19
CA PRO A 92 42.82 11.44 30.61
C PRO A 92 44.08 10.60 30.90
N HIS A 93 44.01 9.62 31.82
CA HIS A 93 45.13 8.74 32.17
C HIS A 93 45.16 7.40 31.42
N THR A 94 44.27 7.20 30.45
CA THR A 94 44.18 5.95 29.68
C THR A 94 44.78 6.13 28.28
N THR A 95 45.59 5.17 27.84
CA THR A 95 46.16 5.14 26.48
C THR A 95 45.34 4.20 25.60
N LEU A 96 45.01 4.66 24.38
CA LEU A 96 44.25 3.88 23.41
C LEU A 96 45.20 2.94 22.66
N SER A 97 44.99 1.63 22.74
CA SER A 97 45.75 0.63 21.97
C SER A 97 44.76 -0.25 21.20
N GLY A 98 44.41 0.17 19.98
CA GLY A 98 43.33 -0.47 19.20
C GLY A 98 41.94 -0.07 19.70
N THR A 99 41.03 -1.05 19.86
CA THR A 99 39.66 -0.85 20.38
C THR A 99 39.52 -1.03 21.90
N MET A 100 40.63 -1.36 22.58
CA MET A 100 40.64 -1.70 24.01
C MET A 100 41.39 -0.64 24.82
N HIS A 101 40.86 -0.29 25.99
CA HIS A 101 41.57 0.57 26.93
C HIS A 101 42.53 -0.23 27.81
N HIS A 102 43.67 0.36 28.16
CA HIS A 102 44.48 -0.09 29.28
C HIS A 102 44.52 1.01 30.34
N ARG A 103 43.87 0.76 31.49
CA ARG A 103 44.11 1.56 32.68
C ARG A 103 45.32 0.97 33.38
N GLY A 104 46.44 1.69 33.35
CA GLY A 104 47.56 1.43 34.23
C GLY A 104 47.17 1.87 35.63
N ASP A 105 46.68 0.95 36.46
CA ASP A 105 46.54 1.23 37.88
C ASP A 105 47.95 1.56 38.41
N LEU A 106 48.17 2.81 38.85
CA LEU A 106 49.36 3.15 39.64
C LEU A 106 49.48 2.08 40.74
N PRO A 107 50.70 1.56 41.02
CA PRO A 107 50.88 0.46 41.95
C PRO A 107 50.27 0.87 43.29
N SER A 108 49.06 0.36 43.55
CA SER A 108 48.50 0.34 44.88
C SER A 108 49.55 -0.39 45.69
N ARG A 109 50.19 0.31 46.62
CA ARG A 109 51.03 -0.32 47.64
C ARG A 109 50.12 -1.25 48.45
N LEU A 110 49.86 -2.43 47.92
CA LEU A 110 49.38 -3.55 48.69
C LEU A 110 50.54 -3.85 49.63
N GLN A 111 50.45 -3.31 50.85
CA GLN A 111 51.28 -3.79 51.95
C GLN A 111 50.78 -5.19 52.26
N VAL A 112 51.24 -6.16 51.47
CA VAL A 112 51.16 -7.56 51.86
C VAL A 112 52.20 -7.72 52.98
N PRO A 113 51.81 -8.07 54.21
CA PRO A 113 52.79 -8.42 55.23
C PRO A 113 53.33 -9.80 54.91
N LEU A 114 54.30 -9.87 53.99
CA LEU A 114 55.00 -11.10 53.66
C LEU A 114 56.17 -11.29 54.63
N ARG A 115 55.92 -11.98 55.74
CA ARG A 115 56.99 -12.57 56.56
C ARG A 115 57.58 -13.75 55.79
N LEU A 116 58.77 -13.56 55.20
CA LEU A 116 59.62 -14.66 54.74
C LEU A 116 61.08 -14.43 55.18
N PRO A 117 61.83 -15.49 55.52
CA PRO A 117 63.15 -15.38 56.11
C PRO A 117 64.23 -14.97 55.11
N ALA A 118 65.28 -14.37 55.66
CA ALA A 118 66.45 -13.90 54.94
C ALA A 118 67.31 -15.07 54.42
N ASP A 119 67.10 -15.47 53.17
CA ASP A 119 68.21 -15.73 52.24
C ASP A 119 67.70 -15.93 50.80
N SER A 120 67.78 -14.89 49.97
CA SER A 120 67.93 -15.01 48.51
C SER A 120 68.02 -13.64 47.86
N ARG A 121 69.22 -13.33 47.35
CA ARG A 121 69.50 -12.16 46.54
C ARG A 121 69.00 -12.40 45.10
N ARG A 122 67.83 -11.85 44.79
CA ARG A 122 67.43 -11.21 43.51
C ARG A 122 65.92 -11.02 43.52
N ALA A 123 65.46 -10.04 44.28
CA ALA A 123 64.11 -9.51 44.11
C ALA A 123 64.11 -8.59 42.88
N HIS A 124 63.92 -9.15 41.68
CA HIS A 124 63.19 -8.37 40.68
C HIS A 124 61.81 -8.15 41.28
N ARG A 125 61.54 -6.90 41.68
CA ARG A 125 60.28 -6.50 42.31
C ARG A 125 59.13 -6.99 41.45
N HIS A 126 58.49 -8.08 41.86
CA HIS A 126 57.28 -8.60 41.24
C HIS A 126 56.13 -7.64 41.55
N VAL A 127 56.09 -6.52 40.84
CA VAL A 127 54.93 -5.63 40.83
C VAL A 127 53.94 -6.26 39.84
N CYS A 128 52.90 -6.90 40.36
CA CYS A 128 51.74 -7.25 39.54
C CYS A 128 51.01 -5.95 39.20
N ILE A 129 51.09 -5.53 37.94
CA ILE A 129 50.26 -4.45 37.41
C ILE A 129 48.95 -5.11 36.97
N ILE A 130 47.86 -4.87 37.70
CA ILE A 130 46.53 -5.25 37.23
C ILE A 130 46.17 -4.22 36.15
N THR A 131 46.08 -4.68 34.90
CA THR A 131 45.61 -3.83 33.80
C THR A 131 44.12 -4.05 33.65
N GLN A 132 43.32 -3.06 34.02
CA GLN A 132 41.87 -3.11 33.78
C GLN A 132 41.60 -2.62 32.36
N THR A 133 40.89 -3.43 31.57
CA THR A 133 40.47 -3.09 30.22
C THR A 133 39.01 -2.71 30.21
N HIS A 134 38.70 -1.50 29.74
CA HIS A 134 37.34 -1.02 29.52
C HIS A 134 37.08 -0.86 28.02
N PRO A 135 35.83 -1.03 27.57
CA PRO A 135 35.45 -0.72 26.19
C PRO A 135 35.53 0.79 25.92
N ALA A 136 35.90 1.16 24.70
CA ALA A 136 35.94 2.55 24.28
C ALA A 136 34.57 3.21 24.21
N ASP A 137 34.48 4.44 24.73
CA ASP A 137 33.32 5.27 24.47
C ASP A 137 33.31 5.63 22.98
N PHE A 138 32.14 5.52 22.37
CA PHE A 138 31.94 5.73 20.94
C PHE A 138 31.05 6.95 20.74
N SER A 139 31.56 7.94 19.98
CA SER A 139 30.78 9.13 19.62
C SER A 139 30.62 9.24 18.10
N CYS A 140 29.40 9.57 17.68
CA CYS A 140 29.06 9.83 16.29
C CYS A 140 29.16 11.32 15.95
N PRO A 141 29.51 11.66 14.69
CA PRO A 141 29.46 13.03 14.22
C PRO A 141 28.02 13.56 14.25
N PHE A 142 27.88 14.89 14.28
CA PHE A 142 26.58 15.55 14.33
C PHE A 142 25.67 15.09 13.19
N GLY A 143 24.43 14.69 13.52
CA GLY A 143 23.44 14.23 12.56
C GLY A 143 23.50 12.73 12.21
N CYS A 144 24.37 11.95 12.87
CA CYS A 144 24.40 10.50 12.74
C CYS A 144 24.03 9.81 14.05
N ASP A 145 23.28 8.71 13.96
CA ASP A 145 22.94 7.87 15.11
C ASP A 145 23.87 6.64 15.17
N PRO A 146 24.26 6.18 16.38
CA PRO A 146 25.05 4.97 16.52
C PRO A 146 24.24 3.73 16.15
N SER A 147 24.79 2.89 15.26
CA SER A 147 24.22 1.60 14.84
C SER A 147 25.32 0.54 14.82
N GLY A 148 25.48 -0.15 15.96
CA GLY A 148 26.62 -1.03 16.19
C GLY A 148 27.93 -0.23 16.28
N ASP A 149 28.95 -0.67 15.54
CA ASP A 149 30.28 -0.02 15.51
C ASP A 149 30.36 1.12 14.47
N LYS A 150 29.23 1.50 13.87
CA LYS A 150 29.16 2.52 12.82
C LYS A 150 28.17 3.61 13.18
N CYS A 151 28.37 4.79 12.62
CA CYS A 151 27.42 5.89 12.69
C CYS A 151 26.61 5.92 11.40
N VAL A 152 25.29 6.10 11.52
CA VAL A 152 24.36 6.07 10.39
C VAL A 152 23.50 7.33 10.39
N ALA A 153 23.55 8.09 9.31
CA ALA A 153 22.57 9.13 9.02
C ALA A 153 21.53 8.59 8.04
N LYS A 154 20.24 8.75 8.39
CA LYS A 154 19.12 8.40 7.50
C LYS A 154 18.60 9.65 6.82
N HIS A 155 18.60 9.64 5.50
CA HIS A 155 17.93 10.67 4.69
C HIS A 155 16.63 10.11 4.14
N PHE A 156 15.56 10.90 4.22
CA PHE A 156 14.23 10.50 3.78
C PHE A 156 13.84 11.25 2.52
N ALA A 157 13.20 10.54 1.58
CA ALA A 157 12.64 11.10 0.37
C ALA A 157 11.20 10.62 0.16
N GLU A 158 10.48 11.33 -0.70
CA GLU A 158 9.11 10.97 -1.07
C GLU A 158 9.09 9.66 -1.87
N ARG A 159 8.26 8.72 -1.43
CA ARG A 159 7.97 7.48 -2.15
C ARG A 159 6.98 7.76 -3.26
N ARG A 160 7.35 7.41 -4.50
CA ARG A 160 6.46 7.50 -5.67
C ARG A 160 5.84 6.15 -5.99
N HIS A 161 4.76 6.20 -6.76
CA HIS A 161 4.02 5.02 -7.22
C HIS A 161 3.83 5.08 -8.73
N SER A 162 3.69 3.91 -9.32
CA SER A 162 3.32 3.72 -10.72
C SER A 162 2.32 2.58 -10.81
N CYS A 163 1.33 2.76 -11.66
CA CYS A 163 0.35 1.74 -12.00
C CYS A 163 0.59 1.26 -13.44
N PRO A 164 0.23 0.00 -13.75
CA PRO A 164 0.23 -0.48 -15.14
C PRO A 164 -0.70 0.36 -16.02
N ASP A 165 -0.49 0.31 -17.33
CA ASP A 165 -1.31 1.06 -18.28
C ASP A 165 -2.80 0.76 -18.13
N GLY A 166 -3.59 1.83 -18.07
CA GLY A 166 -5.05 1.77 -17.89
C GLY A 166 -5.51 1.54 -16.45
N PHE A 167 -4.61 1.48 -15.46
CA PHE A 167 -4.96 1.49 -14.05
C PHE A 167 -4.70 2.87 -13.43
N GLU A 168 -5.58 3.28 -12.51
CA GLU A 168 -5.41 4.51 -11.73
C GLU A 168 -5.01 4.17 -10.30
N PHE A 169 -4.07 4.94 -9.75
CA PHE A 169 -3.75 4.84 -8.33
C PHE A 169 -4.89 5.45 -7.51
N LYS A 170 -5.40 4.69 -6.52
CA LYS A 170 -6.42 5.15 -5.57
C LYS A 170 -6.06 4.68 -4.17
N ARG A 171 -6.37 5.52 -3.19
CA ARG A 171 -6.35 5.12 -1.78
C ARG A 171 -7.68 4.51 -1.41
N GLY A 172 -7.68 3.52 -0.51
CA GLY A 172 -8.88 2.83 -0.08
C GLY A 172 -9.96 3.73 0.49
N ILE A 173 -9.60 4.86 1.13
CA ILE A 173 -10.58 5.85 1.61
C ILE A 173 -11.42 6.47 0.47
N GLU A 174 -10.86 6.52 -0.74
CA GLU A 174 -11.48 7.13 -1.92
C GLU A 174 -12.34 6.11 -2.68
N LEU A 175 -12.26 4.83 -2.30
CA LEU A 175 -12.94 3.74 -2.98
C LEU A 175 -14.21 3.33 -2.23
N PRO A 176 -15.28 2.99 -2.96
CA PRO A 176 -16.47 2.42 -2.36
C PRO A 176 -16.15 1.14 -1.57
N PRO A 177 -16.73 0.94 -0.37
CA PRO A 177 -16.49 -0.26 0.44
C PRO A 177 -16.79 -1.57 -0.29
N VAL A 178 -17.74 -1.53 -1.23
CA VAL A 178 -18.15 -2.69 -2.06
C VAL A 178 -17.02 -3.22 -2.94
N LEU A 179 -15.97 -2.42 -3.18
CA LEU A 179 -14.81 -2.85 -3.91
C LEU A 179 -13.87 -3.70 -3.07
N GLY A 180 -14.07 -3.83 -1.75
CA GLY A 180 -13.29 -4.69 -0.84
C GLY A 180 -11.85 -4.24 -0.60
N VAL A 181 -11.57 -2.94 -0.75
CA VAL A 181 -10.26 -2.34 -0.46
C VAL A 181 -10.31 -1.74 0.94
N GLY A 182 -9.34 -2.06 1.79
CA GLY A 182 -9.29 -1.51 3.15
C GLY A 182 -9.04 0.00 3.12
N PRO A 183 -9.52 0.80 4.10
CA PRO A 183 -9.41 2.26 4.07
C PRO A 183 -7.95 2.75 3.99
N HIS A 184 -7.01 2.03 4.58
CA HIS A 184 -5.57 2.37 4.57
C HIS A 184 -4.78 1.63 3.46
N GLU A 185 -5.46 0.87 2.60
CA GLU A 185 -4.83 0.14 1.51
C GLU A 185 -4.63 1.07 0.30
N GLU A 186 -3.51 0.90 -0.38
CA GLU A 186 -3.18 1.62 -1.61
C GLU A 186 -3.19 0.62 -2.77
N THR A 187 -3.94 0.92 -3.83
CA THR A 187 -4.10 -0.02 -4.94
C THR A 187 -4.20 0.69 -6.28
N CYS A 188 -3.76 0.01 -7.33
CA CYS A 188 -4.02 0.41 -8.71
C CYS A 188 -5.32 -0.25 -9.14
N ILE A 189 -6.31 0.54 -9.54
CA ILE A 189 -7.64 0.05 -9.88
C ILE A 189 -8.03 0.44 -11.30
N ARG A 190 -8.69 -0.48 -12.00
CA ARG A 190 -9.43 -0.22 -13.23
C ARG A 190 -10.84 -0.76 -13.08
N GLY A 191 -11.84 0.05 -13.43
CA GLY A 191 -13.24 -0.36 -13.41
C GLY A 191 -13.74 -0.60 -14.82
N ASP A 192 -14.08 -1.84 -15.16
CA ASP A 192 -14.79 -2.12 -16.40
C ASP A 192 -16.30 -1.95 -16.16
N HIS A 193 -16.99 -1.22 -17.03
CA HIS A 193 -18.42 -0.98 -16.91
C HIS A 193 -19.23 -2.09 -17.58
N GLY A 194 -20.26 -2.57 -16.87
CA GLY A 194 -21.20 -3.57 -17.36
C GLY A 194 -22.62 -3.00 -17.49
N PRO A 195 -23.49 -3.66 -18.27
CA PRO A 195 -24.90 -3.29 -18.33
C PRO A 195 -25.57 -3.53 -16.97
N VAL A 196 -26.39 -2.57 -16.55
CA VAL A 196 -27.25 -2.73 -15.37
C VAL A 196 -28.48 -3.53 -15.79
N GLN A 197 -28.75 -4.64 -15.12
CA GLN A 197 -30.00 -5.37 -15.26
C GLN A 197 -30.96 -4.91 -14.17
N HIS A 198 -32.25 -5.04 -14.42
CA HIS A 198 -33.29 -4.64 -13.49
C HIS A 198 -34.15 -5.86 -13.18
N ARG A 199 -34.21 -6.23 -11.91
CA ARG A 199 -35.00 -7.34 -11.43
C ARG A 199 -36.11 -6.84 -10.51
N CYS A 200 -37.29 -7.38 -10.72
CA CYS A 200 -38.44 -7.09 -9.90
C CYS A 200 -38.51 -8.08 -8.74
N ALA A 201 -38.70 -7.58 -7.51
CA ALA A 201 -39.03 -8.42 -6.37
C ALA A 201 -40.38 -9.12 -6.59
N ARG A 202 -41.33 -8.42 -7.24
CA ARG A 202 -42.65 -8.91 -7.64
C ARG A 202 -43.03 -8.37 -9.02
N GLY A 203 -43.75 -9.18 -9.79
CA GLY A 203 -44.23 -8.78 -11.12
C GLY A 203 -43.19 -8.95 -12.23
N ARG A 204 -43.41 -8.30 -13.37
CA ARG A 204 -42.52 -8.34 -14.55
C ARG A 204 -41.97 -6.94 -14.85
N PRO A 205 -40.69 -6.83 -15.25
CA PRO A 205 -40.11 -5.55 -15.65
C PRO A 205 -40.74 -5.08 -16.95
N HIS A 206 -41.15 -3.81 -16.98
CA HIS A 206 -41.64 -3.10 -18.15
C HIS A 206 -40.87 -1.78 -18.32
N TRP A 207 -40.74 -1.30 -19.54
CA TRP A 207 -40.13 -0.01 -19.83
C TRP A 207 -41.22 1.01 -20.15
N ILE A 208 -41.29 2.08 -19.35
CA ILE A 208 -42.21 3.20 -19.55
C ILE A 208 -41.37 4.48 -19.52
N ASP A 209 -41.42 5.28 -20.59
CA ASP A 209 -40.65 6.53 -20.72
C ASP A 209 -39.14 6.35 -20.47
N ASN A 210 -38.55 5.29 -21.03
CA ASN A 210 -37.14 4.89 -20.82
C ASN A 210 -36.75 4.64 -19.36
N LYS A 211 -37.73 4.39 -18.48
CA LYS A 211 -37.49 3.95 -17.11
C LYS A 211 -38.01 2.53 -16.92
N PRO A 212 -37.20 1.63 -16.33
CA PRO A 212 -37.69 0.31 -15.96
C PRO A 212 -38.62 0.46 -14.76
N VAL A 213 -39.79 -0.17 -14.82
CA VAL A 213 -40.78 -0.23 -13.75
C VAL A 213 -41.23 -1.68 -13.56
N CYS A 214 -41.47 -2.08 -12.32
CA CYS A 214 -42.00 -3.41 -12.03
C CYS A 214 -43.52 -3.36 -12.01
N CYS A 215 -44.15 -4.05 -12.98
CA CYS A 215 -45.60 -4.12 -13.08
C CYS A 215 -46.13 -5.38 -12.43
N ILE A 216 -46.95 -5.18 -11.40
CA ILE A 216 -47.64 -6.25 -10.70
C ILE A 216 -49.04 -6.37 -11.29
N THR A 217 -49.26 -7.43 -12.08
CA THR A 217 -50.59 -7.77 -12.55
C THR A 217 -51.33 -8.51 -11.44
N CYS A 218 -52.30 -7.83 -10.80
CA CYS A 218 -53.29 -8.51 -9.96
C CYS A 218 -54.24 -9.27 -10.88
N GLY A 219 -53.90 -10.53 -11.19
CA GLY A 219 -54.77 -11.37 -12.00
C GLY A 219 -56.11 -11.54 -11.31
N SER A 220 -57.21 -11.31 -12.03
CA SER A 220 -58.59 -11.54 -11.60
C SER A 220 -58.94 -13.03 -11.42
N GLY A 221 -57.94 -13.90 -11.28
CA GLY A 221 -58.10 -15.34 -11.16
C GLY A 221 -58.43 -15.74 -9.73
N HIS A 222 -59.72 -15.85 -9.43
CA HIS A 222 -60.46 -16.74 -8.49
C HIS A 222 -59.89 -17.20 -7.12
N TRP A 223 -58.67 -16.85 -6.73
CA TRP A 223 -58.04 -17.21 -5.47
C TRP A 223 -57.64 -15.93 -4.71
N GLY A 224 -58.50 -15.54 -3.77
CA GLY A 224 -58.16 -14.70 -2.62
C GLY A 224 -57.57 -13.32 -2.90
N GLY A 225 -58.43 -12.34 -3.21
CA GLY A 225 -58.11 -10.91 -3.37
C GLY A 225 -57.61 -10.18 -2.11
N GLN A 226 -56.84 -10.83 -1.23
CA GLN A 226 -56.26 -10.21 -0.03
C GLN A 226 -54.79 -9.77 -0.19
N LEU A 227 -54.07 -10.19 -1.23
CA LEU A 227 -52.64 -9.89 -1.39
C LEU A 227 -52.30 -8.61 -2.19
N CYS A 228 -53.27 -7.98 -2.85
CA CYS A 228 -53.07 -6.69 -3.55
C CYS A 228 -53.54 -5.47 -2.74
N ARG A 229 -53.94 -5.63 -1.47
CA ARG A 229 -54.16 -4.49 -0.57
C ARG A 229 -52.87 -4.23 0.20
N GLN A 230 -52.07 -3.28 -0.28
CA GLN A 230 -51.21 -2.47 0.59
C GLN A 230 -51.99 -1.23 1.02
#